data_AF-A0A970V6H9-F1
#
_entry.id   AF-A0A970V6H9-F1
#
_cell.length_a   1.000
_cell.length_b   1.000
_cell.length_c   1.000
_cell.angle_alpha   90.00
_cell.angle_beta   90.00
_cell.angle_gamma   90.00
#
_symmetry.space_group_name_H-M   'P 1'
#
loop_
_entity.id
_entity.type
_entity.pdbx_description
1 polymer ?
#
loop_
_entity_poly.entity_id
_entity_poly.type
_entity_poly.pdbx_seq_one_letter_code
_entity_poly.pdbx_strand_id
1 'polypeptide(L)' 'MTDTCQGCHGTGKIIVDCPYCRSTESFEHEELASDVCLCCNNEGHVEDVCPICEGAGKILEKTYI' A
#
# COMPACT_ATOMS: atom_id res chain seq x y z
N MET A 1 0.93 -16.37 22.03
CA MET A 1 0.23 -15.21 21.45
C MET A 1 0.77 -15.08 20.03
N THR A 2 -0.09 -14.88 19.04
CA THR A 2 0.38 -14.71 17.66
C THR A 2 0.85 -13.27 17.51
N ASP A 3 2.16 -13.06 17.42
CA ASP A 3 2.78 -11.74 17.19
C ASP A 3 2.48 -11.18 15.79
N THR A 4 1.55 -11.82 15.07
CA THR A 4 1.08 -11.46 13.75
C THR A 4 0.51 -10.04 13.75
N CYS A 5 1.06 -9.19 12.88
CA CYS A 5 0.56 -7.85 12.67
C CYS A 5 -0.88 -7.90 12.16
N GLN A 6 -1.80 -7.33 12.92
CA GLN A 6 -3.24 -7.30 12.57
C GLN A 6 -3.51 -6.43 11.35
N GLY A 7 -2.71 -5.38 11.12
CA GLY A 7 -2.87 -4.49 9.96
C GLY A 7 -2.61 -5.16 8.62
N CYS A 8 -1.75 -6.17 8.58
CA CYS A 8 -1.41 -6.90 7.36
C CYS A 8 -1.70 -8.40 7.44
N HIS A 9 -2.32 -8.87 8.52
CA HIS A 9 -2.55 -10.29 8.81
C HIS A 9 -1.32 -11.20 8.60
N GLY A 10 -0.13 -10.71 8.96
CA GLY A 10 1.11 -11.51 8.80
C GLY A 10 1.85 -11.36 7.49
N THR A 11 1.29 -10.68 6.49
CA THR A 11 1.92 -10.58 5.15
C THR A 11 3.07 -9.58 5.07
N GLY A 12 3.09 -8.58 5.96
CA GLY A 12 3.99 -7.43 5.87
C GLY A 12 3.56 -6.38 4.84
N LYS A 13 2.46 -6.60 4.12
CA LYS A 13 1.99 -5.71 3.05
C LYS A 13 0.54 -5.29 3.27
N ILE A 14 0.18 -4.15 2.69
CA ILE A 14 -1.20 -3.66 2.63
C ILE A 14 -1.53 -3.26 1.20
N ILE A 15 -2.82 -3.26 0.87
CA ILE A 15 -3.29 -2.72 -0.41
C ILE A 15 -3.69 -1.27 -0.17
N VAL A 16 -3.16 -0.36 -0.98
CA VAL A 16 -3.50 1.07 -0.94
C VAL A 16 -4.00 1.52 -2.31
N ASP A 17 -4.90 2.51 -2.32
CA ASP A 17 -5.37 3.10 -3.58
C ASP A 17 -4.18 3.66 -4.38
N CYS A 18 -4.19 3.46 -5.70
CA CYS A 18 -3.12 3.94 -6.56
C CYS A 18 -3.16 5.48 -6.57
N PRO A 19 -2.08 6.16 -6.14
CA PRO A 19 -2.08 7.62 -6.02
C PRO A 19 -2.21 8.32 -7.38
N TYR A 20 -1.84 7.64 -8.46
CA TYR A 20 -1.84 8.16 -9.83
C TYR A 20 -3.10 7.82 -10.63
N CYS A 21 -4.13 7.22 -10.06
CA CYS A 21 -5.37 7.05 -10.83
C CYS A 21 -6.64 7.06 -9.99
N ARG A 22 -6.55 6.90 -8.67
CA ARG A 22 -7.71 6.97 -7.75
C ARG A 22 -7.73 8.19 -6.84
N SER A 23 -6.61 8.92 -6.71
CA SER A 23 -6.52 10.12 -5.84
C SER A 23 -6.27 11.42 -6.60
N THR A 24 -6.35 11.37 -7.92
CA THR A 24 -6.17 12.52 -8.81
C THR A 24 -7.48 12.82 -9.50
N GLU A 25 -7.89 14.08 -9.46
CA GLU A 25 -8.94 14.54 -10.36
C GLU A 25 -8.50 14.33 -11.81
N SER A 26 -9.46 14.09 -12.70
CA SER A 26 -9.22 13.77 -14.10
C SER A 26 -8.35 14.79 -14.85
N PHE A 27 -8.15 16.00 -14.30
CA PHE A 27 -7.30 17.05 -14.89
C PHE A 27 -5.80 16.82 -14.69
N GLU A 28 -5.36 16.07 -13.65
CA GLU A 28 -3.92 15.85 -13.39
C GLU A 28 -3.29 14.78 -14.30
N HIS A 29 -4.09 14.18 -15.17
CA HIS A 29 -3.71 13.08 -16.04
C HIS A 29 -3.93 13.34 -17.52
N GLU A 30 -4.12 14.61 -17.93
CA GLU A 30 -4.14 15.01 -19.34
C GLU A 30 -2.85 14.59 -20.09
N GLU A 31 -1.75 14.35 -19.36
CA GLU A 31 -0.46 13.88 -19.91
C GLU A 31 -0.15 12.38 -19.70
N LEU A 32 -1.05 11.57 -19.10
CA LEU A 32 -0.89 10.11 -19.13
C LEU A 32 -1.21 9.63 -20.54
N ALA A 33 -0.19 9.64 -21.42
CA ALA A 33 -0.27 9.28 -22.83
C ALA A 33 -0.54 7.78 -23.10
N SER A 34 -1.20 7.08 -22.19
CA SER A 34 -1.55 5.68 -22.31
C SER A 34 -2.84 5.44 -21.54
N ASP A 35 -3.81 4.74 -22.14
CA ASP A 35 -5.05 4.27 -21.50
C ASP A 35 -4.81 3.36 -20.27
N VAL A 36 -3.55 3.15 -19.90
CA VAL A 36 -3.08 2.29 -18.83
C VAL A 36 -2.19 3.07 -17.85
N CYS A 37 -2.61 3.12 -16.59
CA CYS A 37 -1.79 3.60 -15.48
C CYS A 37 -0.58 2.65 -15.31
N LEU A 38 0.62 3.13 -15.58
CA LEU A 38 1.85 2.30 -15.48
C LEU A 38 2.19 1.89 -14.04
N CYS A 39 1.64 2.58 -13.04
CA CYS A 39 1.87 2.28 -11.63
C CYS A 39 1.05 1.07 -11.15
N CYS A 40 -0.23 1.00 -11.52
CA CYS A 40 -1.14 -0.06 -11.07
C CYS A 40 -1.72 -0.92 -12.19
N ASN A 41 -1.32 -0.71 -13.45
CA ASN A 41 -1.90 -1.37 -14.63
C ASN A 41 -3.45 -1.30 -14.68
N ASN A 42 -4.02 -0.16 -14.29
CA ASN A 42 -5.47 0.08 -14.14
C ASN A 42 -6.19 -0.76 -13.07
N GLU A 43 -5.47 -1.45 -12.18
CA GLU A 43 -6.10 -2.14 -11.04
C GLU A 43 -6.67 -1.16 -10.00
N GLY A 44 -6.20 0.09 -10.03
CA GLY A 44 -6.65 1.14 -9.12
C GLY A 44 -6.02 1.07 -7.73
N HIS A 45 -5.15 0.09 -7.47
CA HIS A 45 -4.47 -0.10 -6.19
C HIS A 45 -3.06 -0.66 -6.40
N VAL A 46 -2.22 -0.56 -5.36
CA VAL A 46 -0.88 -1.15 -5.31
C VAL A 46 -0.64 -1.81 -3.97
N GLU A 47 0.28 -2.77 -3.93
CA GLU A 47 0.80 -3.28 -2.66
C GLU A 47 1.83 -2.30 -2.09
N ASP A 48 1.67 -1.94 -0.82
CA ASP A 48 2.63 -1.13 -0.08
C ASP A 48 3.08 -1.86 1.20
N VAL A 49 4.19 -1.41 1.77
CA VAL A 49 4.73 -1.90 3.02
C VAL A 49 3.76 -1.56 4.15
N CYS A 50 3.41 -2.55 4.98
CA CYS A 50 2.56 -2.30 6.14
C CYS A 50 3.25 -1.34 7.12
N PRO A 51 2.69 -0.15 7.41
CA PRO A 51 3.34 0.85 8.24
C PRO A 51 3.38 0.46 9.72
N ILE A 52 2.53 -0.48 10.14
CA ILE A 52 2.43 -0.91 11.54
C ILE A 52 3.58 -1.85 11.90
N CYS A 53 3.98 -2.72 10.98
CA CYS A 53 5.06 -3.69 11.19
C CYS A 53 6.30 -3.43 10.32
N GLU A 54 6.30 -2.34 9.56
CA GLU A 54 7.40 -1.95 8.65
C GLU A 54 7.82 -3.09 7.72
N GLY A 55 6.86 -3.89 7.24
CA GLY A 55 7.13 -5.03 6.36
C GLY A 55 7.45 -6.35 7.05
N ALA A 56 7.59 -6.36 8.38
CA ALA A 56 8.00 -7.56 9.12
C ALA A 56 6.91 -8.64 9.24
N GLY A 57 5.64 -8.30 8.99
CA GLY A 57 4.49 -9.21 9.19
C GLY A 57 4.14 -9.47 10.66
N LYS A 58 4.95 -8.97 11.60
CA LYS A 58 4.77 -9.14 13.04
C LYS A 58 5.05 -7.85 13.79
N ILE A 59 4.33 -7.62 14.88
CA ILE A 59 4.61 -6.49 15.77
C ILE A 59 5.71 -6.95 16.72
N LEU A 60 6.90 -6.37 16.61
CA LEU A 60 7.89 -6.48 17.66
C LEU A 60 7.42 -5.54 18.78
N GLU A 61 6.95 -6.07 19.91
CA GLU A 61 6.74 -5.26 21.11
C GLU A 61 8.04 -4.50 21.37
N LYS A 62 8.05 -3.18 21.11
CA LYS A 62 9.13 -2.32 21.57
C LYS A 62 9.03 -2.35 23.09
N THR A 63 9.86 -3.19 23.72
CA THR A 63 10.16 -3.09 25.14
C THR A 63 10.74 -1.69 25.37
N TYR A 64 9.88 -0.75 25.78
CA TYR A 64 10.33 0.48 26.40
C TYR A 64 11.02 0.05 27.71
N ILE A 65 12.35 0.14 27.72
CA ILE A 65 13.18 0.02 28.92
C ILE A 65 13.24 1.39 29.59
#